data_AF-A0A8S2DVI0-F1
#
_entry.id   AF-A0A8S2DVI0-F1
#
_cell.length_a   1.000
_cell.length_b   1.000
_cell.length_c   1.000
_cell.angle_alpha   90.00
_cell.angle_beta   90.00
_cell.angle_gamma   90.00
#
_symmetry.space_group_name_H-M   'P 1'
#
loop_
_entity.id
_entity.type
_entity.pdbx_description
1 polymer ?
#
loop_
_entity_poly.entity_id
_entity_poly.type
_entity_poly.pdbx_seq_one_letter_code
_entity_poly.pdbx_strand_id
1 'polypeptide(L)'
;MDLSEAKEYRTQSLKDGHNQPISSFANKIIATYARIRECAEDGIWISLVRENEALALAKNAELNNLFLRGRTFAIKDNIDLADLLTTAACPAYTYTPKQHADVVRRLIEAGAVPIGKTNLDQFDTGSSSGSAIAVVAGLVDFALGTDTAGSGRVPAVFYNLIGFKATSRRWS
;
A
#
# COMPACT_ATOMS: atom_id res chain seq x y z
N MET A 1 0.93 14.26 7.46
CA MET A 1 0.29 14.06 8.77
C MET A 1 1.32 14.44 9.83
N ASP A 2 1.15 15.63 10.40
CA ASP A 2 1.96 16.18 11.49
C ASP A 2 1.71 15.36 12.78
N LEU A 3 2.65 15.40 13.74
CA LEU A 3 2.53 14.75 15.06
C LEU A 3 1.22 15.12 15.79
N SER A 4 0.55 16.19 15.36
CA SER A 4 -0.79 16.60 15.80
C SER A 4 -1.90 15.60 15.45
N GLU A 5 -1.92 15.03 14.25
CA GLU A 5 -3.01 14.15 13.79
C GLU A 5 -2.92 12.72 14.41
N ALA A 6 -1.71 12.22 14.67
CA ALA A 6 -1.51 10.98 15.44
C ALA A 6 -1.94 11.16 16.92
N LYS A 7 -1.71 12.36 17.48
CA LYS A 7 -2.26 12.74 18.79
C LYS A 7 -3.78 12.87 18.75
N GLU A 8 -4.35 13.36 17.65
CA GLU A 8 -5.79 13.50 17.48
C GLU A 8 -6.50 12.13 17.41
N TYR A 9 -5.98 11.16 16.66
CA TYR A 9 -6.49 9.78 16.69
C TYR A 9 -6.44 9.16 18.10
N ARG A 10 -5.32 9.36 18.80
CA ARG A 10 -5.14 8.94 20.20
C ARG A 10 -6.14 9.61 21.13
N THR A 11 -6.42 10.90 20.92
CA THR A 11 -7.34 11.69 21.75
C THR A 11 -8.81 11.35 21.45
N GLN A 12 -9.15 11.08 20.19
CA GLN A 12 -10.48 10.63 19.77
C GLN A 12 -10.81 9.26 20.38
N SER A 13 -9.86 8.32 20.32
CA SER A 13 -10.00 7.00 20.95
C SER A 13 -10.19 7.07 22.47
N LEU A 14 -9.63 8.09 23.14
CA LEU A 14 -9.80 8.32 24.58
C LEU A 14 -11.13 9.03 24.92
N LYS A 15 -11.66 9.86 24.00
CA LYS A 15 -12.92 10.61 24.17
C LYS A 15 -14.17 9.76 23.95
N ASP A 16 -14.10 8.71 23.13
CA ASP A 16 -15.22 7.83 22.81
C ASP A 16 -15.63 6.87 23.96
N GLY A 17 -15.17 7.10 25.20
CA GLY A 17 -15.62 6.37 26.40
C GLY A 17 -15.18 4.89 26.46
N HIS A 18 -14.55 4.38 25.42
CA HIS A 18 -13.96 3.04 25.39
C HIS A 18 -12.47 3.15 25.72
N ASN A 19 -12.11 2.83 26.96
CA ASN A 19 -10.73 2.66 27.42
C ASN A 19 -10.09 1.39 26.81
N GLN A 20 -10.31 1.17 25.51
CA GLN A 20 -9.76 0.06 24.76
C GLN A 20 -8.36 0.47 24.28
N PRO A 21 -7.31 -0.34 24.55
CA PRO A 21 -5.99 -0.06 24.04
C PRO A 21 -6.02 0.04 22.51
N ILE A 22 -5.27 0.99 21.93
CA ILE A 22 -5.11 1.11 20.47
C ILE A 22 -4.72 -0.27 19.93
N SER A 23 -5.48 -0.77 18.95
CA SER A 23 -5.27 -2.13 18.47
C SER A 23 -3.89 -2.32 17.88
N SER A 24 -3.39 -3.56 17.94
CA SER A 24 -2.09 -3.91 17.35
C SER A 24 -2.02 -3.58 15.85
N PHE A 25 -3.14 -3.65 15.15
CA PHE A 25 -3.22 -3.31 13.73
C PHE A 25 -3.12 -1.80 13.48
N ALA A 26 -3.82 -0.98 14.27
CA ALA A 26 -3.68 0.47 14.18
C ALA A 26 -2.25 0.92 14.50
N ASN A 27 -1.62 0.34 15.53
CA ASN A 27 -0.21 0.60 15.85
C ASN A 27 0.73 0.23 14.70
N LYS A 28 0.46 -0.87 13.99
CA LYS A 28 1.24 -1.26 12.80
C LYS A 28 1.14 -0.22 11.69
N ILE A 29 -0.05 0.33 11.43
CA ILE A 29 -0.22 1.40 10.43
C ILE A 29 0.56 2.65 10.83
N ILE A 30 0.41 3.11 12.08
CA ILE A 30 1.13 4.29 12.59
C ILE A 30 2.65 4.10 12.47
N ALA A 31 3.15 2.92 12.87
CA ALA A 31 4.57 2.59 12.76
C ALA A 31 5.04 2.54 11.30
N THR A 32 4.20 2.03 10.39
CA THR A 32 4.50 2.01 8.95
C THR A 32 4.69 3.43 8.40
N TYR A 33 3.73 4.32 8.65
CA TYR A 33 3.82 5.71 8.19
C TYR A 33 4.94 6.49 8.88
N ALA A 34 5.24 6.21 10.15
CA ALA A 34 6.41 6.77 10.83
C ALA A 34 7.72 6.35 10.14
N ARG A 35 7.89 5.06 9.84
CA ARG A 35 9.05 4.55 9.10
C ARG A 35 9.16 5.15 7.70
N ILE A 36 8.05 5.31 6.98
CA ILE A 36 8.08 5.94 5.64
C ILE A 36 8.57 7.39 5.72
N ARG A 37 8.17 8.14 6.76
CA ARG A 37 8.66 9.51 6.98
C ARG A 37 10.15 9.57 7.33
N GLU A 38 10.64 8.60 8.08
CA GLU A 38 12.07 8.50 8.46
C GLU A 38 12.95 8.03 7.30
N CYS A 39 12.48 7.03 6.56
CA CYS A 39 13.14 6.43 5.42
C CYS A 39 12.81 7.17 4.11
N ALA A 40 12.73 8.50 4.12
CA ALA A 40 12.34 9.32 2.96
C ALA A 40 13.37 9.24 1.81
N GLU A 41 13.58 8.05 1.27
CA GLU A 41 14.17 7.82 -0.04
C GLU A 41 13.10 8.22 -1.05
N ASP A 42 13.30 9.37 -1.71
CA ASP A 42 12.38 9.98 -2.69
C ASP A 42 11.98 9.05 -3.86
N GLY A 43 12.60 7.87 -3.98
CA GLY A 43 12.41 6.95 -5.10
C GLY A 43 11.40 5.82 -4.90
N ILE A 44 10.93 5.52 -3.68
CA ILE A 44 10.05 4.34 -3.44
C ILE A 44 8.60 4.64 -3.78
N TRP A 45 8.06 5.76 -3.30
CA TRP A 45 6.64 6.10 -3.36
C TRP A 45 6.41 7.27 -4.30
N ILE A 46 5.48 7.12 -5.25
CA ILE A 46 4.95 8.24 -6.05
C ILE A 46 3.86 8.97 -5.26
N SER A 47 2.99 8.22 -4.59
CA SER A 47 1.95 8.79 -3.74
C SER A 47 1.60 7.83 -2.60
N LEU A 48 1.07 8.38 -1.51
CA LEU A 48 0.64 7.61 -0.34
C LEU A 48 -0.86 7.73 -0.16
N VAL A 49 -1.49 6.65 0.29
CA VAL A 49 -2.84 6.69 0.87
C VAL A 49 -2.78 7.58 2.11
N ARG A 50 -3.83 8.35 2.39
CA ARG A 50 -3.83 9.17 3.60
C ARG A 50 -3.83 8.27 4.84
N GLU A 51 -3.00 8.59 5.84
CA GLU A 51 -2.83 7.75 7.02
C GLU A 51 -4.14 7.50 7.78
N ASN A 52 -5.04 8.48 7.82
CA ASN A 52 -6.38 8.34 8.41
C ASN A 52 -7.28 7.35 7.63
N GLU A 53 -7.19 7.31 6.31
CA GLU A 53 -7.91 6.33 5.48
C GLU A 53 -7.36 4.92 5.70
N ALA A 54 -6.04 4.76 5.75
CA ALA A 54 -5.39 3.49 6.05
C ALA A 54 -5.80 2.97 7.44
N LEU A 55 -5.87 3.86 8.44
CA LEU A 55 -6.37 3.54 9.79
C LEU A 55 -7.84 3.13 9.78
N ALA A 56 -8.69 3.80 8.98
CA ALA A 56 -10.10 3.46 8.85
C ALA A 56 -10.30 2.07 8.23
N LEU A 57 -9.52 1.72 7.20
CA LEU A 57 -9.52 0.39 6.58
C LEU A 57 -9.04 -0.68 7.57
N ALA A 58 -7.96 -0.42 8.32
CA ALA A 58 -7.46 -1.33 9.34
C ALA A 58 -8.52 -1.60 10.43
N LYS A 59 -9.19 -0.55 10.92
CA LYS A 59 -10.27 -0.66 11.90
C LYS A 59 -11.45 -1.45 11.34
N ASN A 60 -11.86 -1.20 10.10
CA ASN A 60 -12.93 -1.96 9.47
C ASN A 60 -12.57 -3.46 9.34
N ALA A 61 -11.35 -3.76 8.89
CA ALA A 61 -10.89 -5.14 8.74
C ALA A 61 -10.83 -5.90 10.08
N GLU A 62 -10.47 -5.21 11.16
CA GLU A 62 -10.48 -5.75 12.51
C GLU A 62 -11.89 -6.04 13.01
N LEU A 63 -12.80 -5.05 12.92
CA LEU A 63 -14.19 -5.17 13.38
C LEU A 63 -14.95 -6.29 12.66
N ASN A 64 -14.66 -6.49 11.36
CA ASN A 64 -15.30 -7.52 10.54
C ASN A 64 -14.51 -8.85 10.53
N ASN A 65 -13.43 -8.97 11.31
CA ASN A 65 -12.58 -10.16 11.40
C ASN A 65 -12.13 -10.71 10.02
N LEU A 66 -11.76 -9.81 9.11
CA LEU A 66 -11.41 -10.16 7.73
C LEU A 66 -10.11 -10.99 7.65
N PHE A 67 -9.97 -11.75 6.56
CA PHE A 67 -8.89 -12.74 6.41
C PHE A 67 -7.48 -12.13 6.40
N LEU A 68 -7.30 -11.01 5.68
CA LEU A 68 -6.02 -10.29 5.57
C LEU A 68 -5.89 -9.14 6.56
N ARG A 69 -6.75 -9.06 7.60
CA ARG A 69 -6.66 -8.00 8.61
C ARG A 69 -5.24 -7.90 9.18
N GLY A 70 -4.73 -6.68 9.32
CA GLY A 70 -3.38 -6.41 9.79
C GLY A 70 -2.28 -6.61 8.73
N ARG A 71 -2.61 -6.94 7.47
CA ARG A 71 -1.66 -6.95 6.35
C ARG A 71 -1.69 -5.63 5.60
N THR A 72 -0.51 -5.09 5.30
CA THR A 72 -0.31 -3.88 4.51
C THR A 72 0.29 -4.22 3.16
N PHE A 73 -0.06 -3.45 2.12
CA PHE A 73 0.51 -3.67 0.80
C PHE A 73 0.77 -2.39 0.02
N ALA A 74 1.77 -2.47 -0.86
CA ALA A 74 2.08 -1.46 -1.87
C ALA A 74 1.44 -1.82 -3.21
N ILE A 75 1.16 -0.80 -4.02
CA ILE A 75 0.56 -0.95 -5.35
C ILE A 75 1.47 -0.29 -6.37
N LYS A 76 1.94 -1.00 -7.40
CA LYS A 76 2.67 -0.37 -8.50
C LYS A 76 1.82 0.70 -9.21
N ASP A 77 2.40 1.84 -9.56
CA ASP A 77 1.64 3.00 -10.03
C ASP A 77 1.08 2.92 -11.48
N ASN A 78 1.03 1.72 -12.05
CA ASN A 78 0.24 1.39 -13.23
C ASN A 78 -1.02 0.57 -12.90
N ILE A 79 -1.34 0.38 -11.62
CA ILE A 79 -2.53 -0.33 -11.13
C ILE A 79 -3.43 0.66 -10.39
N ASP A 80 -4.73 0.65 -10.70
CA ASP A 80 -5.68 1.62 -10.16
C ASP A 80 -6.04 1.38 -8.69
N LEU A 81 -5.98 2.46 -7.91
CA LEU A 81 -6.61 2.61 -6.60
C LEU A 81 -7.53 3.82 -6.69
N ALA A 82 -8.83 3.62 -6.53
CA ALA A 82 -9.81 4.72 -6.57
C ALA A 82 -9.36 5.94 -5.76
N ASP A 83 -9.59 7.12 -6.32
CA ASP A 83 -9.31 8.44 -5.74
C ASP A 83 -7.83 8.79 -5.53
N LEU A 84 -6.90 7.86 -5.79
CA LEU A 84 -5.47 8.11 -5.79
C LEU A 84 -4.91 8.10 -7.22
N LEU A 85 -4.01 9.03 -7.53
CA LEU A 85 -3.46 9.19 -8.88
C LEU A 85 -2.83 7.88 -9.40
N THR A 86 -3.06 7.58 -10.67
CA THR A 86 -2.32 6.60 -11.46
C THR A 86 -1.50 7.38 -12.48
N THR A 87 -0.18 7.36 -12.37
CA THR A 87 0.73 8.11 -13.25
C THR A 87 1.51 7.22 -14.21
N ALA A 88 1.66 5.93 -13.89
CA ALA A 88 2.60 5.04 -14.58
C ALA A 88 4.03 5.63 -14.69
N ALA A 89 4.45 6.38 -13.66
CA ALA A 89 5.66 7.21 -13.60
C ALA A 89 5.77 8.25 -14.73
N CYS A 90 4.65 8.66 -15.32
CA CYS A 90 4.56 9.66 -16.36
C CYS A 90 3.61 10.80 -15.93
N PRO A 91 4.14 11.97 -15.50
CA PRO A 91 3.29 13.09 -15.07
C PRO A 91 2.24 13.50 -16.11
N ALA A 92 2.56 13.43 -17.41
CA ALA A 92 1.63 13.77 -18.49
C ALA A 92 0.51 12.74 -18.72
N TYR A 93 0.64 11.51 -18.21
CA TYR A 93 -0.38 10.46 -18.31
C TYR A 93 -1.35 10.43 -17.11
N THR A 94 -1.05 11.19 -16.06
CA THR A 94 -1.75 11.16 -14.78
C THR A 94 -3.27 11.26 -14.91
N TYR A 95 -3.97 10.35 -14.24
CA TYR A 95 -5.42 10.42 -14.06
C TYR A 95 -5.84 9.92 -12.67
N THR A 96 -7.06 10.25 -12.27
CA THR A 96 -7.67 9.74 -11.04
C THR A 96 -8.73 8.69 -11.39
N PRO A 97 -8.47 7.39 -11.12
CA PRO A 97 -9.47 6.34 -11.32
C PRO A 97 -10.62 6.50 -10.34
N LYS A 98 -11.85 6.24 -10.80
CA LYS A 98 -13.07 6.22 -9.96
C LYS A 98 -13.30 4.89 -9.25
N GLN A 99 -12.61 3.84 -9.69
CA GLN A 99 -12.78 2.48 -9.20
C GLN A 99 -11.39 1.89 -8.94
N HIS A 100 -11.30 0.99 -7.96
CA HIS A 100 -10.11 0.17 -7.80
C HIS A 100 -9.98 -0.81 -8.96
N ALA A 101 -8.74 -1.17 -9.33
CA ALA A 101 -8.52 -2.40 -10.08
C ALA A 101 -9.10 -3.59 -9.31
N ASP A 102 -9.56 -4.62 -10.01
CA ASP A 102 -10.26 -5.76 -9.39
C ASP A 102 -9.40 -6.46 -8.32
N VAL A 103 -8.12 -6.72 -8.60
CA VAL A 103 -7.18 -7.27 -7.62
C VAL A 103 -7.05 -6.38 -6.38
N VAL A 104 -7.02 -5.06 -6.54
CA VAL A 104 -6.92 -4.10 -5.42
C VAL A 104 -8.20 -4.13 -4.59
N ARG A 105 -9.37 -4.08 -5.25
CA ARG A 105 -10.68 -4.20 -4.62
C ARG A 105 -10.75 -5.48 -3.78
N ARG A 106 -10.39 -6.62 -4.35
CA ARG A 106 -10.45 -7.93 -3.67
C ARG A 106 -9.51 -8.01 -2.46
N LEU A 107 -8.35 -7.39 -2.52
CA LEU A 107 -7.43 -7.33 -1.38
C LEU A 107 -8.00 -6.47 -0.25
N ILE A 108 -8.59 -5.31 -0.57
CA ILE A 108 -9.24 -4.43 0.40
C ILE A 108 -10.45 -5.11 1.02
N GLU A 109 -11.32 -5.74 0.22
CA GLU A 109 -12.47 -6.52 0.68
C GLU A 109 -12.06 -7.71 1.56
N ALA A 110 -10.88 -8.27 1.34
CA ALA A 110 -10.29 -9.30 2.19
C ALA A 110 -9.61 -8.74 3.45
N GLY A 111 -9.51 -7.42 3.61
CA GLY A 111 -9.01 -6.72 4.80
C GLY A 111 -7.55 -6.28 4.76
N ALA A 112 -6.88 -6.35 3.60
CA ALA A 112 -5.55 -5.79 3.45
C ALA A 112 -5.61 -4.26 3.28
N VAL A 113 -4.62 -3.56 3.82
CA VAL A 113 -4.58 -2.09 3.82
C VAL A 113 -3.56 -1.58 2.79
N PRO A 114 -3.98 -0.85 1.75
CA PRO A 114 -3.06 -0.23 0.79
C PRO A 114 -2.35 0.94 1.45
N ILE A 115 -1.04 1.04 1.25
CA ILE A 115 -0.22 2.13 1.82
C ILE A 115 0.07 3.22 0.78
N GLY A 116 0.22 2.87 -0.48
CA GLY A 116 0.51 3.86 -1.52
C GLY A 116 0.85 3.26 -2.87
N LYS A 117 1.10 4.16 -3.81
CA LYS A 117 1.53 3.89 -5.18
C LYS A 117 3.04 3.95 -5.25
N THR A 118 3.68 2.84 -5.62
CA THR A 118 5.14 2.75 -5.71
C THR A 118 5.64 3.14 -7.09
N ASN A 119 6.86 3.66 -7.12
CA ASN A 119 7.57 3.99 -8.33
C ASN A 119 7.84 2.77 -9.23
N LEU A 120 8.05 3.05 -10.50
CA LEU A 120 8.28 2.08 -11.57
C LEU A 120 9.05 2.74 -12.71
N ASP A 121 9.64 1.92 -13.58
CA ASP A 121 10.06 2.41 -14.89
C ASP A 121 8.84 2.78 -15.73
N GLN A 122 8.90 3.95 -16.36
CA GLN A 122 7.76 4.60 -17.01
C GLN A 122 7.02 3.65 -17.98
N PHE A 123 5.69 3.61 -17.87
CA PHE A 123 4.81 2.71 -18.64
C PHE A 123 5.15 1.22 -18.56
N ASP A 124 5.78 0.77 -17.47
CA ASP A 124 6.21 -0.63 -17.30
C ASP A 124 7.20 -1.09 -18.38
N THR A 125 8.00 -0.17 -18.93
CA THR A 125 9.08 -0.48 -19.88
C THR A 125 10.39 -0.90 -19.20
N GLY A 126 10.34 -1.06 -17.87
CA GLY A 126 11.37 -1.68 -17.03
C GLY A 126 10.74 -2.56 -15.94
N SER A 127 10.82 -2.20 -14.67
CA SER A 127 10.51 -3.11 -13.56
C SER A 127 9.60 -2.55 -12.45
N SER A 128 9.11 -3.46 -11.59
CA SER A 128 8.37 -3.15 -10.35
C SER A 128 9.31 -2.82 -9.18
N SER A 129 10.31 -1.96 -9.42
CA SER A 129 11.42 -1.70 -8.48
C SER A 129 10.94 -1.13 -7.14
N GLY A 130 10.12 -0.09 -7.14
CA GLY A 130 9.59 0.51 -5.91
C GLY A 130 8.77 -0.48 -5.07
N SER A 131 8.01 -1.36 -5.74
CA SER A 131 7.23 -2.41 -5.07
C SER A 131 8.13 -3.42 -4.34
N ALA A 132 9.24 -3.83 -4.94
CA ALA A 132 10.18 -4.76 -4.32
C ALA A 132 10.95 -4.11 -3.15
N ILE A 133 11.39 -2.86 -3.33
CA ILE A 133 12.09 -2.11 -2.27
C ILE A 133 11.17 -1.90 -1.05
N ALA A 134 9.90 -1.54 -1.26
CA ALA A 134 8.94 -1.36 -0.17
C ALA A 134 8.78 -2.61 0.70
N VAL A 135 8.86 -3.81 0.09
CA VAL A 135 8.79 -5.09 0.81
C VAL A 135 10.10 -5.39 1.53
N VAL A 136 11.26 -5.30 0.86
CA VAL A 136 12.55 -5.65 1.48
C VAL A 136 12.95 -4.68 2.60
N ALA A 137 12.54 -3.40 2.52
CA ALA A 137 12.73 -2.41 3.57
C ALA A 137 11.79 -2.63 4.78
N GLY A 138 10.88 -3.61 4.70
CA GLY A 138 9.91 -3.91 5.74
C GLY A 138 8.90 -2.78 5.95
N LEU A 139 8.60 -2.00 4.91
CA LEU A 139 7.57 -0.94 4.96
C LEU A 139 6.17 -1.54 4.77
N VAL A 140 6.05 -2.62 3.99
CA VAL A 140 4.78 -3.33 3.77
C VAL A 140 4.97 -4.85 3.80
N ASP A 141 3.92 -5.63 4.05
CA ASP A 141 4.01 -7.09 4.09
C ASP A 141 4.19 -7.71 2.69
N PHE A 142 3.56 -7.12 1.67
CA PHE A 142 3.67 -7.55 0.27
C PHE A 142 3.37 -6.39 -0.69
N ALA A 143 3.56 -6.59 -2.00
CA ALA A 143 3.27 -5.57 -2.99
C ALA A 143 2.67 -6.17 -4.26
N LEU A 144 1.81 -5.40 -4.93
CA LEU A 144 1.35 -5.70 -6.28
C LEU A 144 2.29 -5.09 -7.30
N GLY A 145 2.77 -5.92 -8.22
CA GLY A 145 3.49 -5.50 -9.43
C GLY A 145 2.85 -6.09 -10.68
N THR A 146 3.41 -5.71 -11.82
CA THR A 146 3.08 -6.28 -13.14
C THR A 146 4.28 -7.04 -13.69
N ASP A 147 4.03 -8.05 -14.53
CA ASP A 147 5.10 -8.83 -15.16
C ASP A 147 4.72 -9.16 -16.61
N THR A 148 5.22 -8.33 -17.51
CA THR A 148 5.07 -8.52 -18.96
C THR A 148 6.25 -9.32 -19.50
N ALA A 149 7.48 -8.88 -19.20
CA ALA A 149 8.73 -9.49 -19.66
C ALA A 149 9.65 -9.94 -18.52
N GLY A 150 9.15 -10.01 -17.28
CA GLY A 150 9.95 -10.29 -16.08
C GLY A 150 9.87 -9.21 -15.01
N SER A 151 9.08 -8.15 -15.21
CA SER A 151 9.03 -6.96 -14.35
C SER A 151 8.56 -7.22 -12.91
N GLY A 152 7.99 -8.40 -12.62
CA GLY A 152 7.67 -8.85 -11.26
C GLY A 152 8.70 -9.84 -10.69
N ARG A 153 9.40 -10.59 -11.55
CA ARG A 153 10.40 -11.60 -11.16
C ARG A 153 11.80 -11.02 -11.01
N VAL A 154 12.21 -10.13 -11.91
CA VAL A 154 13.56 -9.56 -11.94
C VAL A 154 13.87 -8.75 -10.67
N PRO A 155 13.02 -7.80 -10.22
CA PRO A 155 13.23 -7.13 -8.94
C PRO A 155 13.25 -8.09 -7.75
N ALA A 156 12.39 -9.10 -7.77
CA ALA A 156 12.33 -10.06 -6.67
C ALA A 156 13.66 -10.81 -6.49
N VAL A 157 14.32 -11.21 -7.58
CA VAL A 157 15.66 -11.83 -7.53
C VAL A 157 16.70 -10.86 -6.95
N PHE A 158 16.72 -9.60 -7.40
CA PHE A 158 17.69 -8.61 -6.91
C PHE A 158 17.56 -8.31 -5.42
N TYR A 159 16.35 -8.40 -4.86
CA TYR A 159 16.06 -8.07 -3.45
C TYR A 159 15.83 -9.30 -2.57
N ASN A 160 16.16 -10.51 -3.03
CA ASN A 160 15.97 -11.77 -2.30
C ASN A 160 14.51 -11.98 -1.81
N LEU A 161 13.56 -11.69 -2.69
CA LEU A 161 12.12 -11.83 -2.47
C LEU A 161 11.52 -12.95 -3.33
N ILE A 162 10.30 -13.37 -2.99
CA ILE A 162 9.49 -14.25 -3.82
C ILE A 162 8.69 -13.42 -4.82
N GLY A 163 8.97 -13.58 -6.11
CA GLY A 163 8.20 -12.96 -7.20
C GLY A 163 7.21 -13.94 -7.83
N PHE A 164 5.94 -13.89 -7.42
CA PHE A 164 4.90 -14.77 -7.97
C PHE A 164 4.22 -14.14 -9.20
N LYS A 165 4.46 -14.73 -10.38
CA LYS A 165 3.73 -14.38 -11.61
C LYS A 165 2.61 -15.38 -11.87
N ALA A 166 1.36 -14.96 -11.68
CA ALA A 166 0.19 -15.79 -11.99
C ALA A 166 0.17 -16.27 -13.46
N THR A 167 -0.59 -17.34 -13.74
CA THR A 167 -0.95 -17.71 -15.12
C THR A 167 -1.71 -16.56 -15.76
N SER A 168 -1.49 -16.32 -17.05
CA SER A 168 -2.12 -15.19 -17.76
C SER A 168 -3.64 -15.16 -17.54
N ARG A 169 -4.18 -13.96 -17.28
CA ARG A 169 -5.61 -13.70 -17.00
C ARG A 169 -6.18 -14.34 -15.72
N ARG A 170 -5.36 -14.93 -14.86
CA ARG A 170 -5.83 -15.42 -13.55
C ARG A 170 -6.20 -14.29 -12.59
N TRP A 171 -5.52 -13.16 -12.67
CA TRP A 171 -5.81 -11.94 -11.91
C TRP A 171 -6.27 -10.86 -12.90
N SER A 172 -7.36 -10.17 -12.54
CA SER A 172 -7.85 -8.97 -13.22
C SER A 172 -7.52 -7.72 -12.42
#